data_AF-A0A967MWS3-F1
#
_entry.id   AF-A0A967MWS3-F1
#
_cell.length_a   1.000
_cell.length_b   1.000
_cell.length_c   1.000
_cell.angle_alpha   90.00
_cell.angle_beta   90.00
_cell.angle_gamma   90.00
#
_symmetry.space_group_name_H-M   'P 1'
#
loop_
_entity.id
_entity.type
_entity.pdbx_description
1 polymer ?
#
loop_
_entity_poly.entity_id
_entity_poly.type
_entity_poly.pdbx_seq_one_letter_code
_entity_poly.pdbx_strand_id
1 'polypeptide(L)' 'MSKYEKLTEAADLAQKIGEYMKEIQQDISDYDLSRMLKKVEAEVIDLQHNLSIAVRLMKKG' A
#
# COMPACT_ATOMS: atom_id res chain seq x y z
N MET A 1 -7.45 -20.52 2.24
CA MET A 1 -7.86 -19.12 2.06
C MET A 1 -8.67 -18.94 0.79
N SER A 2 -9.85 -18.35 0.94
CA SER A 2 -10.71 -17.87 -0.13
C SER A 2 -10.06 -16.71 -0.91
N LYS A 3 -10.59 -16.41 -2.10
CA LYS A 3 -10.15 -15.26 -2.90
C LYS A 3 -10.38 -13.93 -2.15
N TYR A 4 -11.45 -13.85 -1.37
CA TYR A 4 -11.77 -12.69 -0.53
C TYR A 4 -10.74 -12.50 0.60
N GLU A 5 -10.37 -13.58 1.29
CA GLU A 5 -9.34 -13.55 2.34
C GLU A 5 -7.99 -13.11 1.77
N LYS A 6 -7.58 -13.64 0.61
CA LYS A 6 -6.33 -13.23 -0.06
C LYS A 6 -6.31 -11.75 -0.44
N LEU A 7 -7.44 -11.22 -0.93
CA LEU A 7 -7.57 -9.80 -1.29
C LEU A 7 -7.55 -8.88 -0.08
N THR A 8 -8.18 -9.32 1.01
CA THR A 8 -8.19 -8.57 2.27
C THR A 8 -6.78 -8.54 2.87
N GLU A 9 -6.10 -9.68 2.91
CA GLU A 9 -4.71 -9.78 3.34
C GLU A 9 -3.78 -8.90 2.50
N ALA A 10 -3.94 -8.90 1.17
CA ALA A 10 -3.16 -8.02 0.29
C ALA A 10 -3.41 -6.54 0.58
N ALA A 11 -4.66 -6.14 0.85
CA ALA A 11 -5.00 -4.76 1.19
C ALA A 11 -4.37 -4.32 2.52
N ASP A 12 -4.39 -5.20 3.53
CA ASP A 12 -3.79 -4.96 4.84
C ASP A 12 -2.26 -4.87 4.73
N LEU A 13 -1.62 -5.71 3.91
CA LEU A 13 -0.19 -5.63 3.63
C LEU A 13 0.19 -4.32 2.92
N ALA A 14 -0.59 -3.90 1.92
CA ALA A 14 -0.34 -2.63 1.23
C ALA A 14 -0.43 -1.43 2.20
N GLN A 15 -1.40 -1.44 3.12
CA GLN A 15 -1.50 -0.43 4.17
C GLN A 15 -0.23 -0.40 5.05
N LYS A 16 0.20 -1.57 5.55
CA LYS A 16 1.41 -1.67 6.40
C LYS A 16 2.67 -1.17 5.69
N ILE A 17 2.82 -1.50 4.40
CA ILE A 17 3.93 -1.00 3.59
C ILE A 17 3.87 0.54 3.51
N GLY A 18 2.69 1.12 3.32
CA GLY A 18 2.51 2.58 3.31
C GLY A 18 2.91 3.23 4.64
N GLU A 19 2.58 2.60 5.76
CA GLU A 19 3.00 3.05 7.10
C GLU A 19 4.53 3.02 7.26
N TYR A 20 5.18 1.93 6.89
CA TYR A 20 6.65 1.84 6.91
C TYR A 20 7.33 2.83 5.97
N MET A 21 6.77 3.08 4.79
CA MET A 21 7.32 4.09 3.88
C MET A 21 7.30 5.50 4.49
N LYS A 22 6.23 5.84 5.22
CA LYS A 22 6.15 7.12 5.93
C LYS A 22 7.18 7.24 7.05
N GLU A 23 7.34 6.19 7.85
CA GLU A 23 8.36 6.16 8.91
C GLU A 23 9.77 6.33 8.33
N ILE A 24 10.11 5.56 7.31
CA ILE A 24 11.42 5.63 6.66
C ILE A 24 11.66 7.02 6.06
N GLN A 25 10.65 7.65 5.45
CA GLN A 25 10.79 9.00 4.90
C GLN A 25 11.04 10.07 5.97
N GLN A 26 10.59 9.90 7.21
CA GLN A 26 10.83 10.86 8.30
C GLN A 26 12.30 10.91 8.72
N ASP A 27 13.01 9.79 8.60
CA ASP A 27 14.38 9.63 9.07
C ASP A 27 15.45 9.83 7.98
N ILE A 28 15.04 10.06 6.73
CA ILE A 28 15.96 10.20 5.59
C ILE A 28 16.36 11.64 5.35
N SER A 29 17.67 11.89 5.41
CA SER A 29 18.31 13.14 5.02
C SER A 29 18.81 13.15 3.57
N ASP A 30 18.98 11.98 2.95
CA ASP A 30 19.40 11.84 1.55
C ASP A 30 18.25 12.20 0.58
N TYR A 31 18.47 13.22 -0.24
CA TYR A 31 17.46 13.74 -1.15
C TYR A 31 17.05 12.73 -2.23
N ASP A 32 18.01 12.00 -2.80
CA ASP A 32 17.74 11.07 -3.90
C ASP A 32 16.98 9.85 -3.39
N LEU A 33 17.37 9.33 -2.22
CA LEU A 33 16.66 8.27 -1.54
C LEU A 33 15.23 8.71 -1.16
N SER A 34 15.07 9.92 -0.60
CA SER A 34 13.74 10.48 -0.29
C SER A 34 12.87 10.57 -1.55
N ARG A 35 13.43 11.02 -2.67
CA ARG A 35 12.73 11.11 -3.95
C ARG A 35 12.33 9.75 -4.50
N MET A 36 13.20 8.73 -4.38
CA MET A 36 12.88 7.37 -4.78
C MET A 36 11.74 6.80 -3.93
N LEU A 37 11.81 6.96 -2.61
CA LEU A 37 10.78 6.44 -1.70
C LEU A 37 9.43 7.13 -1.85
N LYS A 38 9.40 8.42 -2.19
CA LYS A 38 8.15 9.12 -2.52
C LYS A 38 7.43 8.53 -3.74
N LYS A 39 8.18 8.03 -4.73
CA LYS A 39 7.57 7.33 -5.88
C LYS A 39 6.98 6.00 -5.45
N VAL A 40 7.73 5.23 -4.67
CA VAL A 40 7.26 3.94 -4.12
C VAL A 40 6.02 4.15 -3.24
N GLU A 41 5.99 5.18 -2.40
CA GLU A 41 4.82 5.52 -1.58
C GLU A 41 3.59 5.81 -2.45
N ALA A 42 3.74 6.60 -3.52
CA ALA A 42 2.64 6.87 -4.45
C ALA A 42 2.09 5.57 -5.08
N GLU A 43 2.98 4.68 -5.53
CA GLU A 43 2.58 3.37 -6.07
C GLU A 43 1.85 2.50 -5.03
N VAL A 44 2.29 2.55 -3.77
CA VAL A 44 1.64 1.81 -2.66
C VAL A 44 0.26 2.37 -2.35
N ILE A 45 0.08 3.70 -2.37
CA ILE A 45 -1.23 4.36 -2.18
C ILE A 45 -2.20 3.93 -3.29
N ASP A 46 -1.75 3.94 -4.55
CA ASP A 46 -2.56 3.50 -5.69
C ASP A 46 -2.92 2.01 -5.58
N LEU A 47 -1.96 1.17 -5.17
CA LEU A 47 -2.19 -0.25 -4.91
C LEU A 47 -3.24 -0.45 -3.81
N GLN A 48 -3.12 0.26 -2.68
CA GLN A 48 -4.06 0.20 -1.56
C GLN A 48 -5.48 0.60 -2.01
N HIS A 49 -5.60 1.65 -2.82
CA HIS A 49 -6.88 2.09 -3.38
C HIS A 49 -7.52 1.01 -4.26
N ASN A 50 -6.74 0.42 -5.18
CA ASN A 50 -7.20 -0.62 -6.09
C ASN A 50 -7.63 -1.89 -5.34
N LEU A 51 -6.87 -2.32 -4.34
CA LEU A 51 -7.21 -3.47 -3.50
C LEU A 51 -8.47 -3.22 -2.67
N SER A 52 -8.63 -2.01 -2.13
CA SER A 52 -9.87 -1.60 -1.43
C SER A 52 -11.11 -1.66 -2.34
N ILE A 53 -10.97 -1.28 -3.61
CA ILE A 53 -12.05 -1.43 -4.60
C ILE A 53 -12.33 -2.91 -4.86
N ALA A 54 -11.30 -3.72 -5.09
CA ALA A 54 -11.45 -5.15 -5.37
C ALA A 54 -12.17 -5.89 -4.22
N VAL A 55 -11.81 -5.60 -2.97
CA VAL A 55 -12.49 -6.13 -1.78
C VAL A 55 -13.97 -5.71 -1.75
N ARG A 56 -14.28 -4.46 -2.08
CA ARG A 56 -15.67 -3.96 -2.13
C ARG A 56 -16.50 -4.61 -3.23
N LEU A 57 -15.92 -4.85 -4.41
CA LEU A 57 -16.58 -5.55 -5.51
C LEU A 57 -16.89 -7.00 -5.15
N MET A 58 -15.94 -7.69 -4.51
CA MET A 58 -16.12 -9.08 -4.04
C MET A 58 -17.16 -9.24 -2.92
N LYS A 59 -17.48 -8.18 -2.16
CA LYS A 59 -18.58 -8.21 -1.18
C LYS A 59 -19.97 -8.03 -1.80
N LYS A 60 -20.04 -7.42 -3.00
CA LYS A 60 -21.29 -7.11 -3.70
C LYS A 60 -21.72 -8.18 -4.70
N GLY A 61 -20.78 -9.03 -5.14
CA GLY A 61 -21.06 -10.22 -5.95
C GLY A 61 -21.19 -11.46 -5.08
#